data_AF-A0A523D710-F1
#
_entry.id   AF-A0A523D710-F1
#
_cell.length_a   1.000
_cell.length_b   1.000
_cell.length_c   1.000
_cell.angle_alpha   90.00
_cell.angle_beta   90.00
_cell.angle_gamma   90.00
#
_symmetry.space_group_name_H-M   'P 1'
#
loop_
_entity.id
_entity.type
_entity.pdbx_description
1 polymer ?
#
loop_
_entity_poly.entity_id
_entity_poly.type
_entity_poly.pdbx_seq_one_letter_code
_entity_poly.pdbx_strand_id
1 'polypeptide(L)' 'MRHYLNCKNCFDLLMDYLEDSLDSETQKKLDQHFAECSPCLNFLESYRDCSKMAQQLRDQQVEIPQELENRLKTFLHEQM' A
#
# COMPACT_ATOMS: atom_id res chain seq x y z
N MET A 1 -16.10 14.98 19.84
CA MET A 1 -14.97 15.16 18.90
C MET A 1 -14.75 13.86 18.15
N ARG A 2 -15.15 13.76 16.88
CA ARG A 2 -14.75 12.61 16.04
C ARG A 2 -13.34 12.91 15.55
N HIS A 3 -12.34 12.25 16.13
CA HIS A 3 -10.99 12.24 15.56
C HIS A 3 -11.11 11.66 14.14
N TYR A 4 -10.96 12.53 13.15
CA TYR A 4 -10.83 12.16 11.76
C TYR A 4 -9.46 11.50 11.64
N LEU A 5 -9.37 10.21 11.94
CA LEU A 5 -8.34 9.38 11.31
C LEU A 5 -8.57 9.56 9.81
N ASN A 6 -7.79 10.43 9.18
CA ASN A 6 -7.84 10.55 7.74
C ASN A 6 -7.45 9.18 7.16
N CYS A 7 -8.03 8.83 6.00
CA CYS A 7 -7.72 7.54 5.37
C CYS A 7 -6.20 7.35 5.16
N LYS A 8 -5.47 8.46 5.01
CA LYS A 8 -4.01 8.49 4.88
C LYS A 8 -3.28 7.93 6.11
N ASN A 9 -3.59 8.38 7.33
CA ASN A 9 -2.90 7.92 8.53
C ASN A 9 -3.15 6.44 8.79
N CYS A 10 -4.36 5.95 8.48
CA CYS A 10 -4.64 4.52 8.53
C CYS A 10 -3.79 3.75 7.53
N PHE A 11 -3.66 4.27 6.30
CA PHE A 11 -2.88 3.63 5.25
C PHE A 11 -1.39 3.62 5.57
N ASP A 12 -0.85 4.75 6.03
CA ASP A 12 0.56 4.89 6.42
C ASP A 12 0.89 3.88 7.54
N LEU A 13 0.06 3.77 8.58
CA LEU A 13 0.24 2.77 9.65
C LEU A 13 0.22 1.33 9.14
N LEU A 14 -0.68 1.01 8.20
CA LEU A 14 -0.76 -0.33 7.61
C LEU A 14 0.46 -0.63 6.75
N MET A 15 0.95 0.34 5.97
CA MET A 15 2.16 0.19 5.18
C MET A 15 3.39 -0.04 6.05
N ASP A 16 3.56 0.77 7.10
CA ASP A 16 4.66 0.62 8.05
C ASP A 16 4.62 -0.76 8.76
N TYR A 17 3.42 -1.24 9.11
CA TYR A 17 3.23 -2.58 9.67
C TYR A 17 3.64 -3.68 8.68
N LEU A 18 3.28 -3.54 7.40
CA LEU A 18 3.59 -4.52 6.34
C LEU A 18 5.09 -4.55 6.00
N GLU A 19 5.79 -3.44 6.19
CA GLU A 19 7.23 -3.29 5.97
C GLU A 19 8.07 -3.62 7.21
N ASP A 20 7.45 -4.06 8.31
CA ASP A 20 8.09 -4.29 9.62
C ASP A 20 8.91 -3.07 10.09
N SER A 21 8.44 -1.86 9.78
CA SER A 21 9.14 -0.58 10.06
C SER A 21 8.64 0.12 11.32
N LEU A 22 7.59 -0.40 11.95
CA LEU A 22 7.05 0.11 13.23
C LEU A 22 7.94 -0.25 14.42
N ASP A 23 7.76 0.50 15.50
CA ASP A 23 8.36 0.11 16.78
C ASP A 23 7.77 -1.20 17.30
N SER A 24 8.57 -1.94 18.08
CA SER A 24 8.20 -3.29 18.56
C SER A 24 6.91 -3.34 19.39
N GLU A 25 6.56 -2.25 20.10
CA GLU A 25 5.36 -2.22 20.92
C GLU A 25 4.12 -2.08 20.04
N THR A 26 4.18 -1.20 19.04
CA THR A 26 3.10 -0.99 18.08
C THR A 26 2.90 -2.22 17.19
N GLN A 27 3.98 -2.83 16.69
CA GLN A 27 3.92 -4.06 15.90
C GLN A 27 3.16 -5.16 16.66
N LYS A 28 3.54 -5.39 17.92
CA LYS A 28 2.91 -6.40 18.79
C LYS A 28 1.42 -6.14 19.05
N LYS A 29 1.03 -4.87 19.24
CA LYS A 29 -0.38 -4.50 19.44
C LYS A 29 -1.21 -4.79 18.18
N LEU A 30 -0.66 -4.51 17.00
CA LEU A 30 -1.31 -4.81 15.73
C LEU A 30 -1.39 -6.32 15.48
N ASP A 31 -0.32 -7.07 15.78
CA ASP A 31 -0.33 -8.53 15.68
C ASP A 31 -1.44 -9.15 16.53
N GLN A 32 -1.59 -8.69 17.78
CA GLN A 32 -2.67 -9.13 18.65
C GLN A 32 -4.05 -8.79 18.04
N HIS A 33 -4.22 -7.57 17.52
CA HIS A 33 -5.48 -7.16 16.91
C HIS A 33 -5.84 -8.04 15.70
N PHE A 34 -4.90 -8.30 14.80
CA PHE A 34 -5.14 -9.12 13.62
C PHE A 34 -5.39 -10.59 13.97
N ALA A 35 -4.80 -11.10 15.06
CA ALA A 35 -5.09 -12.44 15.56
C ALA A 35 -6.52 -12.57 16.13
N GLU A 36 -7.06 -11.50 16.71
CA GLU A 36 -8.39 -11.50 17.35
C GLU A 36 -9.52 -11.00 16.42
N CYS A 37 -9.19 -10.41 15.27
CA CYS A 37 -10.15 -9.76 14.38
C CYS A 37 -10.02 -10.25 12.92
N SER A 38 -10.75 -11.32 12.58
CA SER A 38 -10.74 -11.90 11.23
C SER A 38 -11.11 -10.90 10.10
N PRO A 39 -12.08 -9.98 10.26
CA PRO A 39 -12.36 -8.97 9.23
C PRO A 39 -11.16 -8.07 8.91
N CYS A 40 -10.42 -7.65 9.94
CA CYS A 40 -9.23 -6.81 9.76
C CYS A 40 -8.08 -7.59 9.15
N LEU A 41 -7.90 -8.86 9.54
CA LEU A 41 -6.90 -9.75 8.94
C LEU A 41 -7.16 -9.97 7.45
N ASN A 42 -8.39 -10.29 7.05
CA ASN A 42 -8.75 -10.48 5.63
C ASN A 42 -8.48 -9.23 4.78
N PHE A 43 -8.74 -8.05 5.36
CA PHE A 43 -8.42 -6.78 4.70
C PHE A 43 -6.91 -6.61 4.53
N LEU A 44 -6.13 -6.87 5.57
CA LEU A 44 -4.67 -6.82 5.54
C LEU A 44 -4.07 -7.78 4.51
N GLU A 45 -4.59 -9.01 4.42
CA GLU A 45 -4.16 -10.00 3.42
C GLU A 45 -4.36 -9.49 1.99
N SER A 46 -5.47 -8.81 1.71
CA SER A 46 -5.71 -8.20 0.39
C SER A 46 -4.61 -7.19 0.01
N TYR A 47 -4.10 -6.42 0.97
CA TYR A 47 -2.97 -5.51 0.72
C TYR A 47 -1.65 -6.25 0.53
N ARG A 48 -1.40 -7.31 1.29
CA ARG A 48 -0.21 -8.17 1.10
C ARG A 48 -0.18 -8.73 -0.31
N ASP A 49 -1.31 -9.19 -0.82
CA ASP A 49 -1.40 -9.74 -2.18
C ASP A 49 -1.21 -8.67 -3.25
N CYS A 50 -1.85 -7.50 -3.11
CA CYS A 50 -1.60 -6.36 -4.00
C CYS A 50 -0.11 -5.96 -4.03
N SER A 51 0.54 -5.89 -2.87
CA SER A 51 1.97 -5.57 -2.77
C SER A 51 2.84 -6.61 -3.45
N LYS A 52 2.56 -7.91 -3.25
CA LYS A 52 3.26 -9.01 -3.93
C LYS A 52 3.09 -8.95 -5.44
N MET A 53 1.89 -8.70 -5.94
CA MET A 53 1.65 -8.55 -7.39
C MET A 53 2.43 -7.36 -7.96
N ALA A 54 2.45 -6.24 -7.26
CA ALA A 54 3.23 -5.08 -7.65
C ALA A 54 4.75 -5.35 -7.62
N GLN A 55 5.24 -6.11 -6.64
CA GLN A 55 6.62 -6.58 -6.60
C GLN A 55 6.94 -7.49 -7.78
N GLN A 56 6.09 -8.47 -8.08
CA GLN A 56 6.27 -9.36 -9.23
C GLN A 56 6.35 -8.61 -10.56
N LEU A 57 5.51 -7.59 -10.77
CA LEU A 57 5.58 -6.74 -11.97
C LEU A 57 6.91 -5.99 -12.07
N ARG A 58 7.43 -5.49 -10.94
CA ARG A 58 8.75 -4.85 -10.88
C ARG A 58 9.87 -5.85 -11.15
N ASP A 59 9.81 -7.03 -10.54
CA ASP A 59 10.83 -8.08 -10.68
C ASP A 59 10.86 -8.65 -12.11
N GLN A 60 9.71 -8.71 -12.78
CA GLN A 60 9.60 -9.03 -14.20
C GLN A 60 10.19 -7.94 -15.12
N GLN A 61 10.68 -6.82 -14.56
CA GLN A 61 11.21 -5.66 -15.29
C GLN A 61 10.25 -5.22 -16.40
N VAL A 62 8.94 -5.23 -16.12
CA VAL A 62 7.95 -4.73 -17.07
C VAL A 62 8.06 -3.21 -17.08
N GLU A 63 8.94 -2.71 -17.94
CA GLU A 63 9.06 -1.28 -18.20
C GLU A 63 7.84 -0.79 -18.98
N ILE A 64 7.42 0.44 -18.71
CA ILE A 64 6.40 1.09 -19.53
C ILE A 64 6.95 1.17 -20.96
N PRO A 65 6.21 0.70 -21.98
CA PRO A 65 6.62 0.88 -23.36
C PRO A 65 6.84 2.36 -23.68
N GLN A 66 7.98 2.70 -24.29
CA GLN A 66 8.37 4.09 -24.55
C GLN A 66 7.29 4.92 -25.26
N GLU A 67 6.53 4.29 -26.17
CA GLU A 67 5.40 4.93 -26.86
C GLU A 67 4.29 5.36 -25.88
N LEU A 68 3.93 4.49 -24.94
CA LEU A 68 2.92 4.79 -23.93
C LEU A 68 3.40 5.94 -23.04
N GLU A 69 4.66 5.89 -22.60
CA GLU A 69 5.26 6.96 -21.80
C GLU A 69 5.20 8.30 -22.54
N ASN A 70 5.60 8.34 -23.81
CA ASN A 70 5.61 9.56 -24.62
C ASN A 70 4.20 10.13 -24.77
N ARG A 71 3.21 9.28 -25.07
CA ARG A 71 1.81 9.70 -25.21
C ARG A 71 1.24 10.27 -23.91
N LEU A 72 1.56 9.66 -22.77
CA LEU A 72 1.15 10.16 -21.45
C LEU A 72 1.81 11.51 -21.13
N LYS A 73 3.10 11.67 -21.42
CA LYS A 73 3.82 12.95 -21.23
C LYS A 73 3.21 14.07 -22.08
N THR A 74 2.92 13.80 -23.35
CA THR A 74 2.24 14.77 -24.23
C THR A 74 0.89 15.16 -23.67
N PHE A 75 0.08 14.18 -23.26
CA PHE A 75 -1.25 14.45 -22.69
C PHE A 75 -1.16 15.34 -21.44
N LEU A 76 -0.23 15.07 -20.53
CA LEU A 76 -0.06 15.87 -19.30
C LEU A 76 0.39 17.31 -19.61
N HIS A 77 1.24 17.51 -20.62
CA HIS A 77 1.65 18.86 -21.05
C HIS A 77 0.50 19.65 -21.69
N GLU A 78 -0.46 19.00 -22.36
CA GLU A 78 -1.59 19.66 -23.01
C GLU A 78 -2.73 20.03 -22.05
N GLN A 79 -2.78 19.43 -20.86
CA GLN A 79 -3.81 19.69 -19.83
C GLN A 79 -3.38 20.73 -18.78
N MET A 80 -2.15 21.23 -18.87
CA MET A 80 -1.59 22.27 -17.99
C MET A 80 -1.65 23.66 -18.62
#